data_AF-A0A7C9CKV1-F1
#
_entry.id   AF-A0A7C9CKV1-F1
#
_cell.length_a   1.000
_cell.length_b   1.000
_cell.length_c   1.000
_cell.angle_alpha   90.00
_cell.angle_beta   90.00
_cell.angle_gamma   90.00
#
_symmetry.space_group_name_H-M   'P 1'
#
loop_
_entity.id
_entity.type
_entity.pdbx_description
1 polymer ?
#
loop_
_entity_poly.entity_id
_entity_poly.type
_entity_poly.pdbx_seq_one_letter_code
_entity_poly.pdbx_strand_id
1 'polypeptide(L)'
;RAIKAFSLGKVEAVKLWRPAVGTEILLIGIIIEGTSLAAKFLRAHGITLTKVREECIKLLEKGDKDYSVQVEPSLTESARKALDWAVNHKLNSGENGEVTTTDMLLGIWSEKDSPGHKI
;
A
#
# COMPACT_ATOMS: atom_id res chain seq x y z
N ARG A 1 -3.97 -8.42 10.90
CA ARG A 1 -4.71 -7.85 9.73
C ARG A 1 -3.80 -7.08 8.78
N ALA A 2 -2.87 -6.26 9.29
CA ALA A 2 -1.87 -5.56 8.47
C ALA A 2 -1.10 -6.49 7.53
N ILE A 3 -0.59 -7.63 8.04
CA ILE A 3 0.10 -8.65 7.21
C ILE A 3 -0.78 -9.13 6.05
N LYS A 4 -2.06 -9.42 6.32
CA LYS A 4 -3.03 -9.82 5.27
C LYS A 4 -3.20 -8.73 4.21
N ALA A 5 -3.38 -7.47 4.63
CA ALA A 5 -3.47 -6.34 3.71
C ALA A 5 -2.21 -6.21 2.85
N PHE A 6 -1.03 -6.32 3.45
CA PHE A 6 0.25 -6.30 2.73
C PHE A 6 0.36 -7.44 1.70
N SER A 7 0.04 -8.68 2.09
CA SER A 7 0.04 -9.82 1.16
C SER A 7 -0.94 -9.64 0.01
N LEU A 8 -2.13 -9.10 0.28
CA LEU A 8 -3.12 -8.79 -0.77
C LEU A 8 -2.61 -7.72 -1.73
N GLY A 9 -1.91 -6.69 -1.22
CA GLY A 9 -1.23 -5.69 -2.03
C GLY A 9 -0.17 -6.31 -2.95
N LYS A 10 0.67 -7.22 -2.43
CA LYS A 10 1.68 -7.93 -3.25
C LYS A 10 1.05 -8.75 -4.38
N VAL A 11 -0.02 -9.48 -4.08
CA VAL A 11 -0.79 -10.22 -5.09
C VAL A 11 -1.34 -9.27 -6.15
N GLU A 12 -1.80 -8.09 -5.75
CA GLU A 12 -2.30 -7.11 -6.69
C GLU A 12 -1.18 -6.50 -7.55
N ALA A 13 -0.01 -6.22 -6.97
CA ALA A 13 1.15 -5.73 -7.73
C ALA A 13 1.48 -6.68 -8.89
N VAL A 14 1.49 -7.99 -8.63
CA VAL A 14 1.70 -9.01 -9.68
C VAL A 14 0.61 -8.96 -10.75
N LYS A 15 -0.67 -8.84 -10.36
CA LYS A 15 -1.80 -8.75 -11.31
C LYS A 15 -1.76 -7.49 -12.18
N LEU A 16 -1.26 -6.39 -11.62
CA LEU A 16 -1.10 -5.11 -12.30
C LEU A 16 0.24 -5.01 -13.04
N TRP A 17 1.02 -6.10 -13.08
CA TRP A 17 2.35 -6.13 -13.69
C TRP A 17 3.27 -5.03 -13.15
N ARG A 18 3.20 -4.76 -11.84
CA ARG A 18 4.07 -3.80 -11.17
C ARG A 18 5.34 -4.51 -10.70
N PRO A 19 6.55 -4.06 -11.10
CA PRO A 19 7.81 -4.67 -10.68
C PRO A 19 8.13 -4.39 -9.20
N ALA A 20 7.45 -3.41 -8.60
CA ALA A 20 7.64 -3.02 -7.21
C ALA A 20 6.31 -2.72 -6.49
N VAL A 21 6.33 -2.92 -5.17
CA VAL A 21 5.29 -2.55 -4.22
C VAL A 21 5.51 -1.09 -3.81
N GLY A 22 4.74 -0.20 -4.42
CA GLY A 22 4.65 1.21 -4.06
C GLY A 22 3.67 1.49 -2.91
N THR A 23 3.61 2.73 -2.43
CA THR A 23 2.64 3.14 -1.39
C THR A 23 1.20 3.04 -1.89
N GLU A 24 0.97 3.19 -3.19
CA GLU A 24 -0.31 2.95 -3.86
C GLU A 24 -0.74 1.48 -3.81
N ILE A 25 0.21 0.55 -3.88
CA ILE A 25 -0.06 -0.89 -3.78
C ILE A 25 -0.36 -1.29 -2.33
N LEU A 26 0.32 -0.68 -1.37
CA LEU A 26 -0.02 -0.83 0.06
C LEU A 26 -1.45 -0.35 0.32
N LEU A 27 -1.84 0.79 -0.27
CA LEU A 27 -3.19 1.34 -0.17
C LEU A 27 -4.23 0.39 -0.76
N ILE A 28 -3.96 -0.20 -1.94
CA ILE A 28 -4.84 -1.24 -2.51
C ILE A 28 -4.97 -2.42 -1.55
N GLY A 29 -3.87 -2.89 -0.96
CA GLY A 29 -3.89 -4.00 0.00
C GLY A 29 -4.83 -3.74 1.17
N ILE A 30 -4.84 -2.52 1.72
CA ILE A 30 -5.75 -2.10 2.79
C ILE A 30 -7.21 -2.11 2.29
N ILE A 31 -7.49 -1.57 1.10
CA ILE A 31 -8.85 -1.52 0.54
C ILE A 31 -9.39 -2.92 0.26
N ILE A 32 -8.58 -3.84 -0.28
CA ILE A 32 -8.96 -5.23 -0.56
C ILE A 32 -9.22 -6.00 0.73
N GLU A 33 -8.42 -5.77 1.78
CA GLU A 33 -8.66 -6.38 3.09
C GLU A 33 -10.07 -6.06 3.59
N GLY A 34 -10.53 -4.82 3.39
CA GLY A 34 -11.94 -4.44 3.38
C GLY A 34 -12.69 -4.42 4.72
N THR A 35 -12.17 -5.10 5.75
CA THR A 35 -12.83 -5.25 7.06
C THR A 35 -12.27 -4.31 8.12
N SER A 36 -11.05 -3.81 7.93
CA SER A 36 -10.37 -2.89 8.83
C SER A 36 -11.00 -1.51 8.91
N LEU A 37 -10.72 -0.81 10.01
CA LEU A 37 -11.13 0.59 10.20
C LEU A 37 -10.57 1.48 9.08
N ALA A 38 -9.29 1.28 8.71
CA ALA A 38 -8.65 1.98 7.60
C ALA A 38 -9.40 1.76 6.27
N ALA A 39 -9.73 0.52 5.92
CA ALA A 39 -10.48 0.22 4.71
C ALA A 39 -11.88 0.87 4.69
N LYS A 40 -12.58 0.85 5.83
CA LYS A 40 -13.88 1.50 5.98
C LYS A 40 -13.77 3.02 5.87
N PHE A 41 -12.75 3.61 6.48
CA PHE A 41 -12.47 5.04 6.42
C PHE A 41 -12.22 5.49 4.97
N LEU A 42 -11.33 4.81 4.24
CA LEU A 42 -11.05 5.11 2.83
C LEU A 42 -12.32 5.04 1.98
N ARG A 43 -13.12 3.98 2.15
CA ARG A 43 -14.40 3.82 1.42
C ARG A 43 -15.40 4.92 1.75
N ALA A 44 -15.52 5.31 3.01
CA ALA A 44 -16.41 6.39 3.44
C ALA A 44 -16.03 7.75 2.85
N HIS A 45 -14.73 7.96 2.55
CA HIS A 45 -14.21 9.16 1.91
C HIS A 45 -14.14 9.05 0.37
N GLY A 46 -14.80 8.06 -0.22
CA GLY A 46 -14.90 7.92 -1.68
C GLY A 46 -13.62 7.40 -2.36
N ILE A 47 -12.65 6.89 -1.59
CA ILE A 47 -11.46 6.20 -2.11
C ILE A 47 -11.85 4.74 -2.35
N THR A 48 -12.00 4.39 -3.62
CA THR A 48 -12.45 3.05 -4.05
C THR A 48 -11.31 2.28 -4.70
N LEU A 49 -11.41 0.95 -4.68
CA LEU A 49 -10.43 0.07 -5.32
C LEU A 49 -10.21 0.43 -6.80
N THR A 50 -11.27 0.79 -7.51
CA THR A 50 -11.20 1.20 -8.92
C THR A 50 -10.33 2.45 -9.10
N LYS A 51 -10.56 3.50 -8.31
CA LYS A 51 -9.75 4.73 -8.38
C LYS A 51 -8.28 4.47 -8.11
N VAL A 52 -7.96 3.72 -7.05
CA VAL A 52 -6.56 3.44 -6.72
C VAL A 52 -5.89 2.61 -7.81
N ARG A 53 -6.59 1.64 -8.43
CA ARG A 53 -6.07 0.88 -9.58
C ARG A 53 -5.79 1.75 -10.78
N GLU A 54 -6.69 2.68 -11.11
CA GLU A 54 -6.50 3.62 -12.23
C GLU A 54 -5.23 4.46 -12.02
N GLU A 55 -5.03 4.98 -10.81
CA GLU A 55 -3.81 5.72 -10.47
C GLU A 55 -2.56 4.82 -10.52
N CYS A 56 -2.66 3.56 -10.08
CA CYS A 56 -1.56 2.59 -10.22
C CYS A 56 -1.18 2.32 -11.67
N ILE A 57 -2.16 2.28 -12.58
CA ILE A 57 -1.94 2.05 -14.01
C ILE A 57 -1.32 3.29 -14.67
N LYS A 58 -1.70 4.51 -14.26
CA LYS A 58 -1.10 5.75 -14.77
C LYS A 58 0.40 5.86 -14.47
N LEU A 59 0.86 5.21 -13.41
CA LEU A 59 2.28 5.17 -13.01
C LEU A 59 3.11 4.17 -13.82
N LEU A 60 2.48 3.31 -14.63
CA LEU A 60 3.21 2.45 -15.56
C LEU A 60 3.72 3.30 -16.74
N GLU A 61 4.97 3.71 -16.67
CA GLU A 61 5.64 4.33 -17.81
C GLU A 61 5.84 3.30 -18.95
N LYS A 62 5.85 3.77 -20.21
CA LYS A 62 6.08 2.96 -21.41
C LYS A 62 7.56 2.50 -21.48
N GLY A 63 7.99 1.63 -20.57
CA GLY A 63 9.37 1.16 -20.50
C GLY A 63 9.56 -0.21 -19.89
N ASP A 64 8.70 -0.63 -18.97
CA ASP A 64 8.88 -1.86 -18.17
C ASP A 64 8.48 -3.16 -18.91
N LYS A 65 8.74 -3.27 -20.22
CA LYS A 65 8.32 -4.43 -21.03
C LYS A 65 9.19 -5.68 -20.91
N ASP A 66 9.92 -5.86 -19.81
CA ASP A 66 10.68 -7.10 -19.56
C ASP A 66 10.17 -7.81 -18.30
N TYR A 67 8.89 -8.21 -18.33
CA TYR A 67 8.23 -8.99 -17.28
C TYR A 67 8.48 -10.50 -17.42
N SER A 68 9.62 -10.91 -17.96
CA SER A 68 9.90 -12.31 -18.32
C SER A 68 10.25 -13.21 -17.12
N VAL A 69 10.30 -12.68 -15.90
CA VAL A 69 10.47 -13.48 -14.67
C VAL A 69 9.47 -12.99 -13.63
N GLN A 70 8.63 -13.89 -13.10
CA GLN A 70 7.83 -13.65 -11.89
C GLN A 70 8.76 -13.52 -10.68
N VAL A 71 9.48 -12.40 -10.59
CA VAL A 71 10.23 -12.03 -9.39
C VAL A 71 9.22 -11.45 -8.40
N GLU A 72 9.31 -11.89 -7.15
CA GLU A 72 8.53 -11.32 -6.07
C GLU A 72 8.74 -9.79 -6.04
N PRO A 73 7.68 -8.97 -6.15
CA PRO A 73 7.84 -7.54 -6.33
C PRO A 73 8.55 -6.94 -5.12
N SER A 74 9.64 -6.22 -5.39
CA SER A 74 10.44 -5.55 -4.36
C SER A 74 9.70 -4.34 -3.77
N LEU A 75 10.05 -3.88 -2.57
CA LEU A 75 9.45 -2.65 -2.03
C LEU A 75 10.15 -1.43 -2.62
N THR A 76 9.36 -0.41 -2.99
CA THR A 76 9.92 0.93 -3.24
C THR A 76 10.44 1.55 -1.94
N GLU A 77 11.37 2.50 -2.05
CA GLU A 77 11.92 3.19 -0.88
C GLU A 77 10.83 3.91 -0.05
N SER A 78 9.87 4.57 -0.71
CA SER A 78 8.74 5.20 0.00
C SER A 78 7.84 4.17 0.68
N ALA A 79 7.56 3.03 0.04
CA ALA A 79 6.78 1.96 0.69
C ALA A 79 7.50 1.39 1.92
N ARG A 80 8.83 1.23 1.84
CA ARG A 80 9.65 0.80 2.99
C ARG A 80 9.57 1.82 4.13
N LYS A 81 9.79 3.10 3.84
CA LYS A 81 9.67 4.19 4.83
C LYS A 81 8.28 4.26 5.46
N ALA A 82 7.22 4.07 4.68
CA ALA A 82 5.85 4.02 5.19
C ALA A 82 5.63 2.88 6.20
N LEU A 83 6.19 1.69 5.93
CA LEU A 83 6.11 0.56 6.86
C LEU A 83 6.98 0.77 8.10
N ASP A 84 8.20 1.30 7.93
CA ASP A 84 9.09 1.65 9.04
C ASP A 84 8.42 2.70 9.95
N TRP A 85 7.74 3.68 9.35
CA TRP A 85 6.93 4.66 10.07
C TRP A 85 5.81 3.98 10.86
N ALA A 86 5.06 3.07 10.26
CA ALA A 86 3.97 2.35 10.92
C ALA A 86 4.45 1.54 12.14
N VAL A 87 5.61 0.88 12.02
CA VAL A 87 6.23 0.15 13.14
C VAL A 87 6.64 1.13 14.25
N ASN A 88 7.36 2.20 13.90
CA ASN A 88 7.83 3.18 14.88
C ASN A 88 6.68 3.92 15.57
N HIS A 89 5.63 4.28 14.84
CA HIS A 89 4.41 4.86 15.40
C HIS A 89 3.79 3.93 16.45
N LYS A 90 3.67 2.64 16.12
CA LYS A 90 3.12 1.66 17.06
C LYS A 90 3.98 1.53 18.31
N LEU A 91 5.30 1.43 18.16
CA LEU A 91 6.25 1.38 19.29
C LEU A 91 6.16 2.62 20.19
N ASN A 92 6.02 3.80 19.59
CA ASN A 92 5.99 5.08 20.31
C ASN A 92 4.62 5.42 20.91
N SER A 93 3.54 4.77 20.46
CA SER A 93 2.19 5.01 20.98
C SER A 93 2.00 4.57 22.45
N GLY A 94 2.94 3.77 22.99
CA GLY A 94 2.81 3.16 24.31
C GLY A 94 1.74 2.07 24.39
N GLU A 95 1.03 1.79 23.29
CA GLU A 95 0.06 0.71 23.19
C GLU A 95 0.77 -0.60 22.84
N ASN A 96 0.62 -1.60 23.69
CA ASN A 96 1.02 -2.96 23.35
C ASN A 96 0.14 -3.51 22.21
N GLY A 97 0.76 -4.22 21.27
CA GLY A 97 0.05 -4.95 20.22
C GLY A 97 0.76 -4.94 18.87
N GLU A 98 0.12 -5.56 17.89
CA GLU A 98 0.63 -5.63 16.51
C GLU A 98 0.38 -4.33 15.74
N VAL A 99 1.20 -4.08 14.72
CA VAL A 99 0.96 -3.02 13.73
C VAL A 99 -0.39 -3.26 13.05
N THR A 100 -1.23 -2.24 13.03
CA THR A 100 -2.56 -2.29 12.43
C THR A 100 -2.54 -1.76 11.00
N THR A 101 -3.61 -2.01 10.25
CA THR A 101 -3.84 -1.37 8.94
C THR A 101 -4.00 0.15 9.06
N THR A 102 -4.38 0.66 10.24
CA THR A 102 -4.45 2.10 10.51
C THR A 102 -3.04 2.68 10.59
N ASP A 103 -2.12 2.03 11.30
CA ASP A 103 -0.72 2.43 11.33
C ASP A 103 -0.10 2.41 9.92
N MET A 104 -0.41 1.37 9.13
CA MET A 104 0.01 1.31 7.71
C MET A 104 -0.55 2.49 6.90
N LEU A 105 -1.82 2.83 7.06
CA LEU A 105 -2.44 3.95 6.33
C LEU A 105 -1.80 5.29 6.73
N LEU A 106 -1.54 5.50 8.02
CA LEU A 106 -0.86 6.69 8.51
C LEU A 106 0.59 6.77 7.98
N GLY A 107 1.30 5.64 7.91
CA GLY A 107 2.63 5.56 7.30
C GLY A 107 2.63 5.87 5.81
N ILE A 108 1.60 5.46 5.06
CA ILE A 108 1.42 5.89 3.67
C ILE A 108 1.23 7.41 3.61
N TRP A 109 0.43 7.98 4.50
CA TRP A 109 0.17 9.41 4.55
C TRP A 109 1.40 10.24 4.97
N SER A 110 2.32 9.68 5.76
CA SER A 110 3.55 10.37 6.16
C SER A 110 4.55 10.53 5.01
N GLU A 111 4.51 9.63 4.02
CA GLU A 111 5.34 9.69 2.82
C GLU A 111 4.75 10.69 1.81
N LYS A 112 4.99 11.98 2.09
CA LYS A 112 4.61 13.10 1.21
C LYS A 112 5.10 12.86 -0.21
N ASP A 113 4.30 13.29 -1.17
CA ASP A 113 4.53 13.15 -2.62
C ASP A 113 4.57 11.71 -3.17
N SER A 114 4.50 10.69 -2.31
CA SER A 114 4.39 9.30 -2.75
C SER A 114 3.05 9.07 -3.47
N PRO A 115 2.97 8.11 -4.40
CA PRO A 115 1.73 7.89 -5.14
C PRO A 115 0.54 7.58 -4.24
N GLY A 116 0.70 6.76 -3.20
CA GLY A 116 -0.36 6.47 -2.23
C GLY A 116 -0.80 7.67 -1.39
N HIS A 117 0.04 8.70 -1.21
CA HIS A 117 -0.33 9.95 -0.53
C HIS A 117 -1.15 10.89 -1.41
N LYS A 118 -0.94 10.84 -2.74
CA LYS A 118 -1.62 11.70 -3.71
C LYS A 118 -3.05 11.22 -4.04
N ILE A 119 -3.37 9.98 -3.67
CA ILE A 119 -4.67 9.32 -3.87
C ILE A 119 -5.57 9.60 -2.66
#